data_AF-A0A0F9B139-F1
#
_entry.id   AF-A0A0F9B139-F1
#
_cell.length_a   1.000
_cell.length_b   1.000
_cell.length_c   1.000
_cell.angle_alpha   90.00
_cell.angle_beta   90.00
_cell.angle_gamma   90.00
#
_symmetry.space_group_name_H-M   'P 1'
#
loop_
_entity.id
_entity.type
_entity.pdbx_description
1 polymer ?
#
loop_
_entity_poly.entity_id
_entity_poly.type
_entity_poly.pdbx_seq_one_letter_code
_entity_poly.pdbx_strand_id
1 'polypeptide(L)'
;MSRLIIINLLAAAVAAFIADRKGRDWVSWTLGTLIFPFALIVLVSLPTLPRPGITKSCPRCGGIMGSGQAKCPNCGSDSPIEMVECPSCGKFVTSGTKCPECGGPLP
;
A
#
# COMPACT_ATOMS: atom_id res chain seq x y z
N MET A 1 37.34 -6.77 -15.32
CA MET A 1 36.74 -5.86 -14.33
C MET A 1 35.59 -5.04 -14.91
N SER A 2 35.76 -4.39 -16.08
CA SER A 2 34.73 -3.57 -16.74
C SER A 2 33.41 -4.30 -17.06
N ARG A 3 33.43 -5.58 -17.44
CA ARG A 3 32.22 -6.38 -17.68
C ARG A 3 31.34 -6.53 -16.42
N LEU A 4 31.94 -6.73 -15.25
CA LEU A 4 31.20 -6.87 -13.99
C LEU A 4 30.57 -5.54 -13.56
N ILE A 5 31.27 -4.42 -13.81
CA ILE A 5 30.76 -3.07 -13.52
C ILE A 5 29.51 -2.77 -14.37
N ILE A 6 29.55 -3.11 -15.67
CA ILE A 6 28.40 -2.92 -16.57
C ILE A 6 27.20 -3.76 -16.10
N ILE A 7 27.42 -5.02 -15.72
CA ILE A 7 26.36 -5.91 -15.21
C ILE A 7 25.73 -5.34 -13.94
N ASN A 8 26.53 -4.85 -12.99
CA ASN A 8 26.02 -4.25 -11.75
C ASN A 8 25.26 -2.94 -12.00
N LEU A 9 25.69 -2.11 -12.96
CA LEU A 9 24.96 -0.89 -13.34
C LEU A 9 23.60 -1.20 -13.95
N LEU A 10 23.52 -2.21 -14.83
CA LEU A 10 22.25 -2.67 -15.40
C LEU A 10 21.33 -3.25 -14.33
N ALA A 11 21.85 -4.09 -13.43
CA ALA A 11 21.10 -4.63 -12.30
C ALA A 11 20.58 -3.52 -11.38
N ALA A 12 21.41 -2.51 -11.07
CA ALA A 12 21.00 -1.37 -10.27
C ALA A 12 19.85 -0.58 -10.94
N ALA A 13 19.93 -0.33 -12.26
CA ALA A 13 18.86 0.36 -13.00
C ALA A 13 17.53 -0.44 -12.98
N VAL A 14 17.59 -1.76 -13.11
CA VAL A 14 16.42 -2.64 -13.02
C VAL A 14 15.85 -2.63 -11.59
N ALA A 15 16.70 -2.71 -10.56
CA ALA A 15 16.27 -2.65 -9.17
C ALA A 15 15.60 -1.30 -8.85
N ALA A 16 16.13 -0.20 -9.40
CA ALA A 16 15.55 1.14 -9.33
C ALA A 16 14.10 1.16 -9.85
N PHE A 17 13.91 0.66 -11.07
CA PHE A 17 12.60 0.64 -11.73
C PHE A 17 11.60 -0.25 -10.98
N ILE A 18 12.03 -1.42 -10.52
CA ILE A 18 11.18 -2.34 -9.75
C ILE A 18 10.81 -1.74 -8.38
N ALA A 19 11.76 -1.10 -7.69
CA ALA A 19 11.51 -0.51 -6.37
C ALA A 19 10.48 0.62 -6.43
N ASP A 20 10.57 1.51 -7.43
CA ASP A 20 9.60 2.59 -7.63
C ASP A 20 8.18 2.03 -7.87
N ARG A 21 8.08 1.05 -8.76
CA ARG A 21 6.82 0.34 -9.05
C ARG A 21 6.24 -0.37 -7.83
N LYS A 22 7.09 -0.93 -6.96
CA LYS A 22 6.68 -1.61 -5.73
C LYS A 22 6.42 -0.66 -4.56
N GLY A 23 6.53 0.66 -4.77
CA GLY A 23 6.28 1.68 -3.76
C GLY A 23 7.32 1.72 -2.65
N ARG A 24 8.52 1.25 -2.95
CA ARG A 24 9.67 1.17 -2.04
C ARG A 24 10.65 2.29 -2.37
N ASP A 25 11.48 2.65 -1.41
CA ASP A 25 12.48 3.69 -1.57
C ASP A 25 13.56 3.26 -2.59
N TRP A 26 13.52 3.88 -3.77
CA TRP A 26 14.35 3.44 -4.90
C TRP A 26 15.87 3.63 -4.65
N VAL A 27 16.25 4.57 -3.77
CA VAL A 27 17.66 4.93 -3.51
C VAL A 27 18.37 3.85 -2.69
N SER A 28 17.77 3.32 -1.63
CA SER A 28 18.44 2.29 -0.82
C SER A 28 18.60 0.98 -1.60
N TRP A 29 17.62 0.64 -2.44
CA TRP A 29 17.64 -0.59 -3.23
C TRP A 29 18.62 -0.52 -4.39
N THR A 30 18.76 0.63 -5.05
CA THR A 30 19.81 0.83 -6.05
C THR A 30 21.20 0.72 -5.45
N LEU A 31 21.45 1.42 -4.34
CA LEU A 31 22.74 1.40 -3.66
C LEU A 31 23.08 0.01 -3.10
N GLY A 32 22.09 -0.68 -2.52
CA GLY A 32 22.22 -2.05 -2.03
C GLY A 32 22.54 -3.05 -3.15
N THR A 33 21.92 -2.91 -4.33
CA THR A 33 22.18 -3.78 -5.48
C THR A 33 23.55 -3.52 -6.11
N LEU A 34 24.05 -2.27 -6.06
CA LEU A 34 25.38 -1.90 -6.54
C LEU A 34 26.49 -2.57 -5.70
N ILE A 35 26.30 -2.65 -4.39
CA ILE A 35 27.26 -3.25 -3.44
C ILE A 35 27.09 -4.78 -3.39
N PHE A 36 25.84 -5.25 -3.42
CA PHE A 36 25.48 -6.65 -3.28
C PHE A 36 24.39 -7.03 -4.30
N PRO A 37 24.75 -7.61 -5.46
CA PRO A 37 23.82 -7.84 -6.57
C PRO A 37 22.66 -8.80 -6.21
N PHE A 38 22.82 -9.58 -5.14
CA PHE A 38 21.77 -10.44 -4.59
C PHE A 38 20.55 -9.65 -4.06
N ALA A 39 20.71 -8.36 -3.75
CA ALA A 39 19.59 -7.50 -3.34
C ALA A 39 18.49 -7.45 -4.42
N LEU A 40 18.83 -7.55 -5.71
CA LEU A 40 17.82 -7.57 -6.77
C LEU A 40 16.88 -8.78 -6.64
N ILE A 41 17.41 -9.96 -6.31
CA ILE A 41 16.61 -11.18 -6.11
C ILE A 41 15.63 -10.98 -4.95
N VAL A 42 16.13 -10.44 -3.84
CA VAL A 42 15.33 -10.11 -2.66
C VAL A 42 14.22 -9.12 -3.04
N LEU A 43 14.55 -8.04 -3.75
CA LEU A 43 13.57 -7.05 -4.22
C LEU A 43 12.46 -7.68 -5.06
N VAL A 44 12.78 -8.64 -5.93
CA VAL A 44 11.79 -9.35 -6.77
C VAL A 44 10.88 -10.22 -5.92
N SER A 45 11.41 -10.93 -4.92
CA SER A 45 10.65 -11.79 -4.01
C SER A 45 9.74 -11.03 -3.04
N LEU A 46 10.09 -9.80 -2.64
CA LEU A 46 9.27 -9.05 -1.70
C LEU A 46 7.95 -8.57 -2.32
N PRO A 47 6.82 -8.67 -1.59
CA PRO A 47 5.53 -8.14 -2.03
C PRO A 47 5.57 -6.60 -2.11
N THR A 48 4.66 -6.03 -2.90
CA THR A 48 4.49 -4.57 -3.02
C THR A 48 4.16 -3.97 -1.66
N LEU A 49 4.88 -2.92 -1.27
CA LEU A 49 4.62 -2.26 0.01
C LEU A 49 3.40 -1.34 -0.11
N PRO A 50 2.42 -1.42 0.81
CA PRO A 50 1.34 -0.46 0.89
C PRO A 50 1.91 0.89 1.33
N ARG A 51 1.79 1.93 0.49
CA ARG A 51 2.25 3.28 0.82
C ARG A 51 1.35 3.88 1.91
N PRO A 52 1.85 4.19 3.12
CA PRO A 52 1.05 4.81 4.16
C PRO A 52 0.57 6.20 3.69
N GLY A 53 -0.74 6.45 3.77
CA GLY A 53 -1.41 7.63 3.23
C GLY A 53 -2.34 7.35 2.04
N ILE A 54 -2.29 6.15 1.45
CA ILE A 54 -3.12 5.73 0.31
C ILE A 54 -3.78 4.36 0.64
N THR A 55 -3.92 4.00 1.91
CA THR A 55 -4.50 2.71 2.29
C THR A 55 -5.54 2.87 3.39
N LYS A 56 -6.67 2.18 3.22
CA LYS A 56 -7.81 2.14 4.15
C LYS A 56 -8.04 0.68 4.58
N SER A 57 -8.39 0.45 5.84
CA SER A 57 -8.78 -0.88 6.29
C SER A 57 -10.21 -1.18 5.85
N CYS A 58 -10.44 -2.38 5.32
CA CYS A 58 -11.78 -2.86 5.00
C CYS A 58 -12.55 -3.06 6.29
N PRO A 59 -13.73 -2.45 6.45
CA PRO A 59 -14.50 -2.57 7.68
C PRO A 59 -15.20 -3.91 7.83
N ARG A 60 -15.34 -4.66 6.73
CA ARG A 60 -16.04 -5.95 6.69
C ARG A 60 -15.17 -7.12 7.11
N CYS A 61 -13.85 -7.03 6.88
CA CYS A 61 -12.91 -8.12 7.15
C CYS A 61 -11.58 -7.68 7.78
N GLY A 62 -11.37 -6.38 8.00
CA GLY A 62 -10.11 -5.82 8.50
C GLY A 62 -8.96 -5.82 7.48
N GLY A 63 -9.18 -6.26 6.24
CA GLY A 63 -8.14 -6.35 5.22
C GLY A 63 -7.66 -4.98 4.73
N ILE A 64 -6.36 -4.80 4.55
CA ILE A 64 -5.76 -3.54 4.06
C ILE A 64 -6.11 -3.36 2.57
N MET A 65 -6.71 -2.23 2.21
CA MET A 65 -7.07 -1.86 0.83
C MET A 65 -6.34 -0.59 0.40
N GLY A 66 -6.10 -0.44 -0.90
CA GLY A 66 -5.71 0.85 -1.47
C GLY A 66 -6.87 1.85 -1.41
N SER A 67 -6.60 3.14 -1.21
CA SER A 67 -7.62 4.19 -1.10
C SER A 67 -8.49 4.30 -2.36
N GLY A 68 -7.92 3.99 -3.54
CA GLY A 68 -8.63 3.93 -4.82
C GLY A 68 -9.23 2.58 -5.21
N GLN A 69 -9.15 1.55 -4.35
CA GLN A 69 -9.77 0.25 -4.67
C GLN A 69 -11.26 0.28 -4.39
N ALA A 70 -12.05 0.12 -5.47
CA ALA A 70 -13.51 0.02 -5.40
C ALA A 70 -13.99 -1.28 -4.75
N LYS A 71 -13.14 -2.32 -4.67
CA LYS A 71 -13.48 -3.61 -4.05
C LYS A 71 -12.36 -4.10 -3.15
N CYS A 72 -12.74 -4.67 -2.01
CA CYS A 72 -11.81 -5.33 -1.11
C CYS A 72 -11.28 -6.62 -1.75
N PRO A 73 -9.96 -6.81 -1.91
CA PRO A 73 -9.40 -8.06 -2.43
C PRO A 73 -9.57 -9.24 -1.45
N ASN A 74 -9.78 -8.97 -0.15
CA ASN A 74 -9.87 -10.01 0.87
C ASN A 74 -11.31 -10.55 1.06
N CYS A 75 -12.34 -9.70 0.91
CA CYS A 75 -13.73 -10.12 1.11
C CYS A 75 -14.67 -9.80 -0.06
N GLY A 76 -14.18 -9.15 -1.11
CA GLY A 76 -14.97 -8.81 -2.30
C GLY A 76 -15.99 -7.69 -2.14
N SER A 77 -16.08 -7.06 -0.97
CA SER A 77 -17.05 -5.98 -0.72
C SER A 77 -16.70 -4.71 -1.49
N ASP A 78 -17.69 -4.05 -2.08
CA ASP A 78 -17.54 -2.72 -2.67
C ASP A 78 -17.18 -1.69 -1.58
N SER A 79 -16.18 -0.86 -1.83
CA SER A 79 -15.79 0.29 -1.01
C SER A 79 -15.73 1.54 -1.90
N PRO A 80 -16.30 2.67 -1.48
CA PRO A 80 -15.67 3.46 -0.45
C PRO A 80 -16.69 3.87 0.61
N ILE A 81 -16.75 3.13 1.70
CA ILE A 81 -17.47 3.58 2.87
C ILE A 81 -16.46 4.39 3.68
N GLU A 82 -16.41 5.71 3.48
CA GLU A 82 -15.74 6.58 4.45
C GLU A 82 -16.45 6.36 5.78
N MET A 83 -15.76 5.69 6.71
CA MET A 83 -16.30 5.43 8.02
C MET A 83 -15.94 6.60 8.91
N VAL A 84 -16.97 7.31 9.35
CA VAL A 84 -16.86 8.38 10.33
C VAL A 84 -17.26 7.81 11.69
N GLU A 85 -16.59 8.26 12.73
CA GLU A 85 -17.00 7.96 14.10
C GLU A 85 -18.24 8.80 14.42
N CYS A 86 -19.34 8.16 14.81
CA CYS A 86 -20.53 8.88 15.19
C CYS A 86 -20.30 9.59 16.55
N PRO A 87 -20.38 10.93 16.62
CA PRO A 87 -20.14 11.65 17.88
C PRO A 87 -21.21 11.37 18.94
N SER A 88 -22.37 10.82 18.55
CA SER A 88 -23.46 10.51 19.47
C SER A 88 -23.35 9.14 20.14
N CYS A 89 -22.74 8.15 19.48
CA CYS A 89 -22.67 6.78 20.02
C CYS A 89 -21.27 6.13 20.00
N GLY A 90 -20.27 6.80 19.44
CA GLY A 90 -18.88 6.30 19.34
C GLY A 90 -18.72 5.10 18.40
N LYS A 91 -19.74 4.73 17.63
CA LYS A 91 -19.64 3.65 16.64
C LYS A 91 -19.13 4.20 15.30
N PHE A 92 -18.24 3.46 14.66
CA PHE A 92 -17.82 3.72 13.29
C PHE A 92 -18.93 3.31 12.32
N VAL A 93 -19.45 4.28 11.57
CA VAL A 93 -20.54 4.08 10.61
C VAL A 93 -20.23 4.77 9.29
N THR A 94 -20.94 4.39 8.24
CA THR A 94 -20.84 5.03 6.92
C THR A 94 -21.18 6.52 6.99
N SER A 95 -20.38 7.36 6.32
CA SER A 95 -20.68 8.77 6.08
C SER A 95 -22.10 8.94 5.52
N GLY A 96 -22.93 9.72 6.18
CA GLY A 96 -24.34 9.90 5.87
C GLY A 96 -24.94 11.03 6.70
N THR A 97 -26.26 11.26 6.62
CA THR A 97 -26.91 12.34 7.40
C THR A 97 -27.30 11.91 8.81
N LYS A 98 -27.51 10.61 9.04
CA LYS A 98 -27.94 10.05 10.33
C LYS A 98 -27.28 8.70 10.59
N CYS A 99 -26.92 8.47 11.84
CA CYS A 99 -26.34 7.21 12.28
C CYS A 99 -27.40 6.09 12.26
N PRO A 100 -27.16 4.96 11.58
CA PRO A 100 -28.11 3.84 11.56
C PRO A 100 -28.25 3.14 12.92
N GLU A 101 -27.27 3.31 13.81
CA GLU A 101 -27.22 2.62 15.11
C GLU A 101 -27.93 3.41 16.22
N CYS A 102 -27.86 4.74 16.19
CA CYS A 102 -28.41 5.58 17.26
C CYS A 102 -29.34 6.70 16.77
N GLY A 103 -29.45 6.91 15.45
CA GLY A 103 -30.24 7.99 14.85
C GLY A 103 -29.64 9.39 14.98
N GLY A 104 -28.46 9.54 15.61
CA GLY A 104 -27.79 10.82 15.81
C GLY A 104 -27.24 11.43 14.52
N PRO A 105 -27.01 12.76 14.48
CA PRO A 105 -26.40 13.43 13.34
C PRO A 105 -24.95 12.98 13.14
N LEU A 106 -24.55 12.81 11.88
CA LEU A 106 -23.19 12.46 11.46
C LEU A 106 -22.50 13.69 10.86
N PRO A 107 -21.17 13.83 11.04
CA PRO A 107 -20.38 14.91 10.46
C PRO A 107 -20.15 14.75 8.94
#